data_AF-V4HLE6-F1
#
_entry.id   AF-V4HLE6-F1
#
_cell.length_a   1.000
_cell.length_b   1.000
_cell.length_c   1.000
_cell.angle_alpha   90.00
_cell.angle_beta   90.00
_cell.angle_gamma   90.00
#
_symmetry.space_group_name_H-M   'P 1'
#
loop_
_entity.id
_entity.type
_entity.pdbx_description
1 polymer ?
#
loop_
_entity_poly.entity_id
_entity_poly.type
_entity_poly.pdbx_seq_one_letter_code
_entity_poly.pdbx_strand_id
1 'polypeptide(L)' 'MSSEKEKYQKRLSIIGAIGFPFYLIFALGAAAHFKGNAVIPLLQDPEMAFKAFIVGAVGAAIDITLAVYTALKIKKLS' A
#
# COMPACT_ATOMS: atom_id res chain seq x y z
N MET A 1 -29.35 1.74 0.87
CA MET A 1 -28.02 1.91 0.23
C MET A 1 -28.09 1.21 -1.12
N SER A 2 -27.70 1.84 -2.24
CA SER A 2 -27.75 1.14 -3.54
C SER A 2 -26.80 -0.05 -3.53
N SER A 3 -27.18 -1.18 -4.14
CA SER A 3 -26.36 -2.40 -4.18
C SER A 3 -24.97 -2.15 -4.78
N GLU A 4 -24.86 -1.20 -5.71
CA GLU A 4 -23.59 -0.77 -6.29
C GLU A 4 -22.69 -0.01 -5.30
N LYS A 5 -23.24 0.87 -4.47
CA LYS A 5 -22.45 1.62 -3.47
C LYS A 5 -21.83 0.67 -2.44
N GLU A 6 -22.59 -0.33 -1.99
CA GLU A 6 -22.09 -1.36 -1.07
C GLU A 6 -20.96 -2.18 -1.71
N LYS A 7 -21.07 -2.51 -3.00
CA LYS A 7 -20.02 -3.21 -3.75
C LYS A 7 -18.72 -2.41 -3.80
N TYR A 8 -18.78 -1.10 -4.07
CA TYR A 8 -17.57 -0.26 -4.09
C TYR A 8 -16.99 -0.05 -2.70
N GLN A 9 -17.80 0.05 -1.65
CA GLN A 9 -17.32 0.09 -0.27
C GLN A 9 -16.57 -1.18 0.11
N LYS A 10 -17.10 -2.37 -0.20
CA LYS A 10 -16.40 -3.65 0.02
C LYS A 10 -15.07 -3.70 -0.75
N ARG A 11 -15.05 -3.23 -2.00
CA ARG A 11 -13.81 -3.14 -2.80
C ARG A 11 -12.77 -2.24 -2.13
N LEU A 12 -13.18 -1.08 -1.60
CA LEU A 12 -12.27 -0.17 -0.91
C LEU A 12 -11.62 -0.83 0.32
N SER A 13 -12.40 -1.58 1.10
CA SER A 13 -11.86 -2.34 2.24
C SER A 13 -10.87 -3.42 1.82
N ILE A 14 -11.15 -4.13 0.71
CA ILE A 14 -10.24 -5.14 0.16
C ILE A 14 -8.94 -4.51 -0.34
N ILE A 15 -9.04 -3.39 -1.07
CA ILE A 15 -7.89 -2.63 -1.55
C ILE A 15 -7.00 -2.28 -0.36
N GLY A 16 -7.55 -1.62 0.68
CA GLY A 16 -6.77 -1.25 1.86
C GLY A 16 -6.13 -2.43 2.60
N ALA A 17 -6.82 -3.57 2.71
CA ALA A 17 -6.27 -4.78 3.34
C ALA A 17 -5.08 -5.37 2.56
N ILE A 18 -5.15 -5.36 1.23
CA ILE A 18 -4.07 -5.82 0.36
C ILE A 18 -2.94 -4.79 0.28
N GLY A 19 -3.28 -3.50 0.32
CA GLY A 19 -2.34 -2.38 0.30
C GLY A 19 -1.46 -2.29 1.54
N PHE A 20 -2.02 -2.59 2.72
CA PHE A 20 -1.34 -2.44 4.01
C PHE A 20 0.07 -3.09 4.07
N PRO A 21 0.27 -4.35 3.65
CA PRO A 21 1.61 -4.94 3.54
C PRO A 21 2.61 -4.12 2.71
N PHE A 22 2.17 -3.47 1.62
CA PHE A 22 3.06 -2.68 0.78
C PHE A 22 3.51 -1.39 1.49
N TYR A 23 2.64 -0.74 2.26
CA TYR A 23 3.03 0.41 3.08
C TYR A 23 4.02 0.03 4.18
N LEU A 24 3.83 -1.13 4.81
CA LEU A 24 4.78 -1.66 5.80
C LEU A 24 6.14 -1.93 5.18
N ILE A 25 6.18 -2.66 4.06
CA ILE A 25 7.42 -2.98 3.34
C ILE A 25 8.10 -1.70 2.84
N PHE A 26 7.33 -0.71 2.37
CA PHE A 26 7.84 0.60 1.97
C PHE A 26 8.52 1.32 3.13
N ALA A 27 7.84 1.44 4.27
CA ALA A 27 8.36 2.14 5.44
C ALA A 27 9.60 1.45 6.02
N LEU A 28 9.58 0.13 6.11
CA LEU A 28 10.69 -0.67 6.62
C LEU A 28 11.89 -0.65 5.66
N GLY A 29 11.64 -0.79 4.36
CA GLY A 29 12.68 -0.67 3.32
C GLY A 29 13.32 0.71 3.31
N ALA A 30 12.52 1.78 3.42
CA ALA A 30 13.02 3.15 3.51
C ALA A 30 13.86 3.38 4.78
N ALA A 31 13.39 2.89 5.94
CA ALA A 31 14.12 3.01 7.20
C ALA A 31 15.46 2.27 7.17
N ALA A 32 15.48 1.06 6.60
CA ALA A 32 16.71 0.27 6.45
C ALA A 32 17.68 0.91 5.43
N HIS A 33 17.19 1.29 4.25
CA HIS A 33 18.04 1.80 3.16
C HIS A 33 18.60 3.20 3.43
N PHE A 34 17.77 4.15 3.90
CA PHE A 34 18.19 5.55 4.05
C PHE A 34 18.70 5.90 5.45
N LYS A 35 18.21 5.21 6.49
CA LYS A 35 18.58 5.52 7.89
C LYS A 35 19.49 4.46 8.51
N GLY A 36 19.79 3.37 7.81
CA GLY A 36 20.54 2.23 8.36
C GLY A 36 19.78 1.48 9.47
N ASN A 37 18.50 1.78 9.68
CA ASN A 37 17.69 1.24 10.76
C ASN A 37 16.95 0.00 10.27
N ALA A 38 17.66 -1.11 10.16
CA ALA A 38 17.08 -2.40 9.80
C ALA A 38 16.54 -3.13 11.06
N VAL A 39 15.22 -3.11 11.24
CA VAL A 39 14.53 -3.81 12.34
C VAL A 39 14.40 -5.32 12.05
N ILE A 40 14.51 -5.71 10.77
CA ILE A 40 14.39 -7.10 10.31
C ILE A 40 15.74 -7.53 9.72
N PRO A 41 16.26 -8.73 10.08
CA PRO A 41 17.56 -9.22 9.58
C PRO A 41 17.67 -9.23 8.05
N LEU A 42 16.59 -9.57 7.35
CA LEU A 42 16.53 -9.59 5.89
C LEU A 42 16.81 -8.21 5.25
N LEU A 43 16.55 -7.12 5.95
CA LEU A 43 16.74 -5.75 5.48
C LEU A 43 18.11 -5.17 5.89
N GLN A 44 18.97 -5.94 6.55
CA GLN A 44 20.35 -5.51 6.83
C GLN A 44 21.21 -5.53 5.57
N ASP A 45 20.88 -6.38 4.60
CA ASP A 45 21.49 -6.34 3.29
C ASP A 45 21.00 -5.11 2.50
N PRO A 46 21.90 -4.21 2.06
CA PRO A 46 21.52 -2.97 1.38
C PRO A 46 20.72 -3.19 0.08
N GLU A 47 21.02 -4.28 -0.64
CA GLU A 47 20.33 -4.62 -1.88
C GLU A 47 18.89 -5.06 -1.59
N MET A 48 18.69 -5.91 -0.58
CA MET A 48 17.35 -6.30 -0.11
C MET A 48 16.56 -5.13 0.47
N ALA A 49 17.20 -4.23 1.22
CA ALA A 49 16.56 -3.01 1.73
C ALA A 49 16.05 -2.11 0.59
N PHE A 50 16.87 -1.92 -0.44
CA PHE A 50 16.48 -1.17 -1.63
C PHE A 50 15.34 -1.84 -2.39
N LYS A 51 15.41 -3.16 -2.62
CA LYS A 51 14.33 -3.93 -3.25
C LYS A 51 13.03 -3.80 -2.48
N ALA A 52 13.07 -3.94 -1.15
CA ALA A 52 11.90 -3.77 -0.28
C ALA A 52 11.32 -2.36 -0.42
N PHE A 53 12.16 -1.33 -0.39
CA PHE A 53 11.72 0.05 -0.60
C PHE A 53 11.00 0.22 -1.95
N ILE A 54 11.59 -0.27 -3.05
CA ILE A 54 10.99 -0.15 -4.40
C ILE A 54 9.68 -0.92 -4.51
N VAL A 55 9.64 -2.18 -4.07
CA VAL A 55 8.43 -3.01 -4.11
C VAL A 55 7.31 -2.39 -3.27
N GLY A 56 7.63 -1.91 -2.08
CA GLY A 56 6.69 -1.19 -1.23
C GLY A 56 6.18 0.09 -1.88
N ALA A 57 7.07 0.89 -2.49
CA ALA A 57 6.70 2.14 -3.14
C ALA A 57 5.75 1.92 -4.32
N VAL A 58 6.06 0.94 -5.19
CA VAL A 58 5.21 0.59 -6.33
C VAL A 58 3.86 0.05 -5.88
N GLY A 59 3.84 -0.86 -4.90
CA GLY A 59 2.61 -1.42 -4.35
C GLY A 59 1.71 -0.36 -3.71
N ALA A 60 2.29 0.54 -2.90
CA ALA A 60 1.57 1.66 -2.30
C ALA A 60 1.01 2.62 -3.36
N ALA A 61 1.76 2.93 -4.43
CA ALA A 61 1.26 3.79 -5.51
C ALA A 61 0.05 3.19 -6.25
N ILE A 62 0.08 1.88 -6.50
CA ILE A 62 -1.05 1.16 -7.11
C ILE A 62 -2.26 1.18 -6.17
N ASP A 63 -2.05 0.89 -4.88
CA ASP A 63 -3.10 0.90 -3.86
C ASP A 63 -3.80 2.26 -3.76
N ILE A 64 -3.02 3.34 -3.61
CA ILE A 64 -3.55 4.72 -3.57
C ILE A 64 -4.39 5.01 -4.81
N THR A 65 -3.88 4.65 -5.99
CA THR A 65 -4.58 4.91 -7.26
C THR A 65 -5.94 4.21 -7.30
N LEU A 66 -5.98 2.92 -6.93
CA LEU A 66 -7.21 2.13 -6.89
C LEU A 66 -8.18 2.61 -5.80
N ALA A 67 -7.66 2.98 -4.63
CA ALA A 67 -8.43 3.50 -3.52
C ALA A 67 -9.08 4.85 -3.87
N VAL A 68 -8.32 5.78 -4.45
CA VAL A 68 -8.83 7.09 -4.91
C VAL A 68 -9.88 6.90 -6.00
N TYR A 69 -9.62 6.06 -7.01
CA TYR A 69 -10.59 5.77 -8.05
C TYR A 69 -11.91 5.22 -7.47
N THR A 70 -11.80 4.29 -6.53
CA THR A 70 -12.96 3.66 -5.87
C THR A 70 -13.72 4.66 -5.00
N ALA A 71 -13.01 5.48 -4.24
CA ALA A 71 -13.61 6.53 -3.41
C ALA A 71 -14.34 7.59 -4.25
N LEU A 72 -13.78 8.00 -5.39
CA LEU A 72 -14.44 8.91 -6.34
C LEU A 72 -15.71 8.30 -6.94
N LYS A 73 -15.72 6.99 -7.23
CA LYS A 73 -16.94 6.28 -7.66
C LYS A 73 -17.99 6.23 -6.56
N ILE A 74 -17.62 5.97 -5.31
CA ILE A 74 -18.54 6.00 -4.16
C ILE A 74 -19.15 7.39 -4.00
N LYS A 75 -18.36 8.46 -4.11
CA LYS A 75 -18.83 9.85 -4.03
C LYS A 75 -19.84 10.19 -5.14
N LYS A 76 -19.64 9.70 -6.36
CA LYS A 76 -20.59 9.89 -7.48
C LYS A 76 -21.90 9.13 -7.33
N LEU A 77 -21.90 8.04 -6.54
CA LEU A 77 -23.07 7.20 -6.26
C LEU A 77 -23.80 7.61 -4.96
N SER A 78 -23.32 8.65 -4.27
CA SER A 78 -23.90 9.18 -3.03
C SER A 78 -24.67 10.45 -3.28
#